data_AF-A0A7S0TUF8-F1
#
_entry.id   AF-A0A7S0TUF8-F1
#
_cell.length_a   1.000
_cell.length_b   1.000
_cell.length_c   1.000
_cell.angle_alpha   90.00
_cell.angle_beta   90.00
_cell.angle_gamma   90.00
#
_symmetry.space_group_name_H-M   'P 1'
#
loop_
_entity.id
_entity.type
_entity.pdbx_description
1 polymer ?
#
loop_
_entity_poly.entity_id
_entity_poly.type
_entity_poly.pdbx_seq_one_letter_code
_entity_poly.pdbx_strand_id
1 'polypeptide(L)'
;VMISGAWLAPLRKRVFAFENGKYFRLIEIAIVTFIASAAAVLMPLFWPCRPMSELEILAKANNPHVHFRRFTCPEGQMNEMASLTFPAGFSVINNFFVSGDEIMLSPWALFVYGTVYYVLTILAVGCTAPTGHDAPCVVVCCALGVLVA
;
A
#
# COMPACT_ATOMS: atom_id res chain seq x y z
N VAL A 1 19.02 -1.17 -7.41
CA VAL A 1 19.73 -0.12 -8.18
C VAL A 1 19.92 1.07 -7.27
N MET A 2 21.11 1.17 -6.67
CA MET A 2 21.53 2.29 -5.83
C MET A 2 21.86 3.47 -6.75
N ILE A 3 20.98 4.47 -6.82
CA ILE A 3 21.31 5.74 -7.46
C ILE A 3 21.81 6.66 -6.35
N SER A 4 23.12 6.90 -6.38
CA SER A 4 23.88 7.76 -5.48
C SER A 4 23.22 9.12 -5.23
N GLY A 5 22.87 9.38 -3.97
CA GLY A 5 22.39 10.68 -3.46
C GLY A 5 23.44 11.81 -3.43
N ALA A 6 24.54 11.68 -4.18
CA ALA A 6 25.62 12.65 -4.25
C ALA A 6 25.25 13.92 -5.04
N TRP A 7 24.33 13.81 -6.03
CA TRP A 7 23.93 14.92 -6.88
C TRP A 7 22.88 15.85 -6.26
N LEU A 8 22.23 15.44 -5.16
CA LEU A 8 21.19 16.23 -4.48
C LEU A 8 21.72 17.10 -3.32
N ALA A 9 23.02 17.01 -3.00
CA ALA A 9 23.64 17.78 -1.91
C ALA A 9 23.48 19.32 -2.04
N PRO A 10 23.62 19.96 -3.22
CA PRO A 10 23.41 21.41 -3.33
C PRO A 10 21.93 21.81 -3.33
N LEU A 11 21.01 20.92 -3.68
CA LEU A 11 19.55 21.14 -3.60
C LEU A 11 19.03 21.00 -2.17
N ARG A 12 19.60 20.07 -1.39
CA ARG A 12 19.30 19.88 0.04
C ARG A 12 19.52 21.17 0.83
N LYS A 13 20.59 21.92 0.56
CA LYS A 13 20.86 23.20 1.25
C LYS A 13 19.84 24.31 0.96
N ARG A 14 19.17 24.32 -0.20
CA ARG A 14 18.19 25.39 -0.52
C ARG A 14 16.80 25.15 0.08
N VAL A 15 16.39 23.90 0.33
CA VAL A 15 15.07 23.58 0.90
C VAL A 15 14.99 23.78 2.43
N PHE A 16 16.15 23.77 3.11
CA PHE A 16 16.24 24.01 4.56
C PHE A 16 16.28 25.49 4.96
N ALA A 17 16.36 26.42 4.01
CA ALA A 17 16.40 27.86 4.26
C ALA A 17 15.00 28.51 4.32
N PHE A 18 14.07 27.91 5.07
CA PHE A 18 12.84 28.59 5.51
C PHE A 18 12.78 28.46 7.03
N GLU A 19 13.37 29.45 7.71
CA GLU A 19 13.63 29.42 9.15
C GLU A 19 12.35 29.48 10.00
N ASN A 20 11.20 29.83 9.42
CA ASN A 20 9.95 30.10 10.15
C ASN A 20 8.79 29.10 9.90
N GLY A 21 8.99 28.06 9.07
CA GLY A 21 7.92 27.12 8.64
C GLY A 21 8.06 25.66 9.12
N LYS A 22 9.04 25.36 9.97
CA LYS A 22 9.38 23.98 10.38
C LYS A 22 8.20 23.25 11.03
N TYR A 23 7.44 23.94 11.88
CA TYR A 23 6.26 23.37 12.54
C TYR A 23 5.12 23.06 11.56
N PHE A 24 4.92 23.90 10.55
CA PHE A 24 3.88 23.70 9.55
C PHE A 24 4.14 22.42 8.72
N ARG A 25 5.40 22.20 8.34
CA ARG A 25 5.81 20.96 7.65
C ARG A 25 5.69 19.72 8.51
N LEU A 26 5.96 19.83 9.83
CA LEU A 26 5.78 18.71 10.76
C LEU A 26 4.30 18.35 10.93
N ILE A 27 3.42 19.36 11.03
CA ILE A 27 1.98 19.17 11.12
C ILE A 27 1.45 18.52 9.83
N GLU A 28 1.91 18.98 8.67
CA GLU A 28 1.53 18.40 7.37
C GLU A 28 1.89 16.90 7.30
N ILE A 29 3.13 16.53 7.66
CA ILE A 29 3.56 15.13 7.70
C ILE A 29 2.73 14.32 8.70
N ALA A 30 2.47 14.87 9.89
CA ALA A 30 1.69 14.19 10.92
C ALA A 30 0.23 13.94 10.48
N ILE A 31 -0.38 14.88 9.75
CA ILE A 31 -1.72 14.72 9.20
C ILE A 31 -1.73 13.64 8.13
N VAL A 32 -0.76 13.66 7.19
CA VAL A 32 -0.71 12.66 6.11
C VAL A 32 -0.47 11.25 6.67
N THR A 33 0.42 11.08 7.65
CA THR A 33 0.66 9.76 8.27
C THR A 33 -0.54 9.29 9.09
N PHE A 34 -1.24 10.19 9.77
CA PHE A 34 -2.48 9.88 10.47
C PHE A 34 -3.57 9.43 9.50
N ILE A 35 -3.77 10.14 8.40
CA ILE A 35 -4.74 9.78 7.35
C ILE A 35 -4.38 8.43 6.74
N ALA A 36 -3.11 8.19 6.40
CA ALA A 36 -2.65 6.91 5.86
C ALA A 36 -2.90 5.75 6.83
N SER A 37 -2.60 5.95 8.12
CA SER A 37 -2.84 4.94 9.16
C SER A 37 -4.33 4.68 9.37
N ALA A 38 -5.15 5.73 9.38
CA ALA A 38 -6.59 5.62 9.51
C ALA A 38 -7.19 4.90 8.29
N ALA A 39 -6.79 5.27 7.07
CA ALA A 39 -7.23 4.60 5.84
C ALA A 39 -6.88 3.11 5.87
N ALA A 40 -5.67 2.76 6.34
CA ALA A 40 -5.22 1.38 6.42
C ALA A 40 -6.05 0.50 7.37
N VAL A 41 -6.67 1.10 8.40
CA VAL A 41 -7.52 0.40 9.38
C VAL A 41 -9.00 0.47 8.99
N LEU A 42 -9.47 1.61 8.48
CA LEU A 42 -10.87 1.82 8.13
C LEU A 42 -11.24 1.03 6.88
N MET A 43 -10.36 0.92 5.88
CA MET A 43 -10.61 0.13 4.66
C MET A 43 -11.00 -1.32 4.96
N PRO A 44 -10.19 -2.12 5.70
CA PRO A 44 -10.60 -3.47 6.04
C PRO A 44 -11.80 -3.51 6.99
N LEU A 45 -12.05 -2.48 7.81
CA LEU A 45 -13.19 -2.46 8.72
C LEU A 45 -14.53 -2.32 8.00
N PHE A 46 -14.58 -1.54 6.91
CA PHE A 46 -15.80 -1.31 6.13
C PHE A 46 -16.02 -2.34 5.01
N TRP A 47 -15.06 -3.22 4.75
CA TRP A 47 -15.18 -4.21 3.68
C TRP A 47 -15.85 -5.51 4.16
N PRO A 48 -16.76 -6.10 3.38
CA PRO A 48 -17.40 -7.36 3.74
C PRO A 48 -16.40 -8.52 3.77
N CYS A 49 -16.59 -9.40 4.76
CA CYS A 49 -15.88 -10.67 4.84
C CYS A 49 -16.37 -11.64 3.75
N ARG A 50 -15.45 -12.38 3.15
CA ARG A 50 -15.79 -13.43 2.18
C ARG A 50 -15.24 -14.80 2.62
N PRO A 51 -15.90 -15.91 2.26
CA PRO A 51 -15.36 -17.25 2.49
C PRO A 51 -14.10 -17.48 1.65
N MET A 52 -13.16 -18.25 2.19
CA MET A 52 -11.94 -18.66 1.49
C MET A 52 -12.27 -19.72 0.44
N SER A 53 -11.87 -19.47 -0.81
CA SER A 53 -11.97 -20.47 -1.87
C SER A 53 -10.92 -21.56 -1.68
N GLU A 54 -11.16 -22.75 -2.25
CA GLU A 54 -10.24 -23.88 -2.18
C GLU A 54 -8.87 -23.54 -2.80
N LEU A 55 -8.87 -22.72 -3.87
CA LEU A 55 -7.67 -22.20 -4.52
C LEU A 55 -6.83 -21.33 -3.57
N GLU A 56 -7.45 -20.49 -2.74
CA GLU A 56 -6.73 -19.64 -1.80
C GLU A 56 -6.14 -20.42 -0.63
N ILE A 57 -6.81 -21.50 -0.21
CA ILE A 57 -6.28 -22.43 0.79
C ILE A 57 -5.04 -23.12 0.23
N LEU A 58 -5.09 -23.58 -1.01
CA LEU A 58 -3.96 -24.19 -1.71
C LEU A 58 -2.83 -23.19 -1.95
N ALA A 59 -3.13 -21.96 -2.37
CA ALA A 59 -2.15 -20.90 -2.57
C ALA A 59 -1.46 -20.52 -1.25
N LYS A 60 -2.20 -20.47 -0.14
CA LYS A 60 -1.64 -20.26 1.20
C LYS A 60 -0.75 -21.42 1.65
N ALA A 61 -1.12 -22.65 1.32
CA ALA A 61 -0.34 -23.84 1.65
C ALA A 61 0.96 -23.94 0.81
N ASN A 62 0.88 -23.56 -0.47
CA ASN A 62 1.99 -23.67 -1.42
C ASN A 62 2.96 -22.49 -1.34
N ASN A 63 2.49 -21.28 -0.99
CA ASN A 63 3.32 -20.08 -0.88
C ASN A 63 3.28 -19.48 0.53
N PRO A 64 4.35 -19.64 1.33
CA PRO A 64 4.42 -19.05 2.68
C PRO A 64 4.48 -17.51 2.68
N HIS A 65 4.72 -16.90 1.52
CA HIS A 65 4.76 -15.45 1.32
C HIS A 65 3.37 -14.83 1.09
N VAL A 66 2.33 -15.64 0.89
CA VAL A 66 0.96 -15.15 0.71
C VAL A 66 0.29 -15.01 2.07
N HIS A 67 0.06 -13.76 2.47
CA HIS A 67 -0.47 -13.45 3.79
C HIS A 67 -1.96 -13.11 3.76
N PHE A 68 -2.81 -14.14 3.78
CA PHE A 68 -4.25 -13.96 3.98
C PHE A 68 -4.56 -13.61 5.45
N ARG A 69 -5.11 -12.42 5.68
CA ARG A 69 -5.46 -11.90 7.01
C ARG A 69 -6.96 -11.99 7.29
N ARG A 70 -7.27 -12.47 8.49
CA ARG A 70 -8.63 -12.46 9.08
C ARG A 70 -8.73 -11.20 9.96
N PHE A 71 -9.21 -10.10 9.40
CA PHE A 71 -9.42 -8.86 10.15
C PHE A 71 -10.92 -8.71 10.37
N THR A 72 -11.38 -8.80 11.62
CA THR A 72 -12.80 -8.70 12.05
C THR A 72 -13.76 -9.79 11.49
N CYS A 73 -13.24 -10.82 10.81
CA CYS A 73 -14.06 -11.89 10.22
C CYS A 73 -14.09 -13.17 11.09
N PRO A 74 -15.19 -13.94 11.07
CA PRO A 74 -15.29 -15.25 11.72
C PRO A 74 -14.36 -16.29 11.09
N GLU A 75 -14.10 -17.39 11.79
CA GLU A 75 -13.22 -18.46 11.31
C GLU A 75 -13.71 -19.04 9.98
N GLY A 76 -12.77 -19.24 9.03
CA GLY A 76 -13.09 -19.69 7.67
C GLY A 76 -13.43 -18.57 6.68
N GLN A 77 -13.58 -17.34 7.16
CA GLN A 77 -13.69 -16.14 6.32
C GLN A 77 -12.41 -15.31 6.37
N MET A 78 -12.20 -14.51 5.35
CA MET A 78 -11.03 -13.65 5.19
C MET A 78 -11.46 -12.30 4.62
N ASN A 79 -10.60 -11.31 4.83
CA ASN A 79 -10.82 -9.96 4.34
C ASN A 79 -9.78 -9.66 3.26
N GLU A 80 -10.27 -9.44 2.04
CA GLU A 80 -9.44 -9.12 0.87
C GLU A 80 -8.61 -7.87 1.12
N MET A 81 -9.25 -6.82 1.66
CA MET A 81 -8.61 -5.55 1.91
C MET A 81 -7.55 -5.64 2.99
N ALA A 82 -7.77 -6.44 4.04
CA ALA A 82 -6.74 -6.64 5.07
C ALA A 82 -5.52 -7.37 4.50
N SER A 83 -5.75 -8.37 3.65
CA SER A 83 -4.66 -9.12 3.00
C SER A 83 -3.85 -8.25 2.02
N LEU A 84 -4.44 -7.19 1.48
CA LEU A 84 -3.78 -6.19 0.65
C LEU A 84 -3.08 -5.07 1.45
N THR A 85 -3.71 -4.59 2.52
CA THR A 85 -3.31 -3.33 3.18
C THR A 85 -2.23 -3.53 4.25
N PHE A 86 -2.20 -4.70 4.89
CA PHE A 86 -1.27 -4.96 5.99
C PHE A 86 0.13 -5.46 5.58
N PRO A 87 0.34 -6.22 4.49
CA PRO A 87 1.69 -6.50 4.02
C PRO A 87 2.30 -5.21 3.44
N ALA A 88 3.44 -4.77 3.98
CA ALA A 88 4.16 -3.62 3.46
C ALA A 88 5.18 -4.03 2.39
N GLY A 89 5.37 -3.17 1.37
CA GLY A 89 6.46 -3.30 0.39
C GLY A 89 6.34 -4.54 -0.51
N PHE A 90 7.42 -5.30 -0.67
CA PHE A 90 7.47 -6.43 -1.61
C PHE A 90 6.50 -7.57 -1.29
N SER A 91 6.08 -7.72 -0.03
CA SER A 91 5.14 -8.76 0.36
C SER A 91 3.76 -8.56 -0.25
N VAL A 92 3.33 -7.30 -0.48
CA VAL A 92 2.04 -7.06 -1.16
C VAL A 92 2.11 -7.40 -2.64
N ILE A 93 3.27 -7.13 -3.27
CA ILE A 93 3.50 -7.40 -4.69
C ILE A 93 3.33 -8.90 -4.99
N ASN A 94 3.86 -9.77 -4.12
CA ASN A 94 3.66 -11.21 -4.25
C ASN A 94 2.19 -11.62 -4.18
N ASN A 95 1.38 -10.95 -3.34
CA ASN A 95 -0.07 -11.19 -3.31
C ASN A 95 -0.74 -10.80 -4.64
N PHE A 96 -0.29 -9.72 -5.30
CA PHE A 96 -0.81 -9.35 -6.63
C PHE A 96 -0.44 -10.37 -7.72
N PHE A 97 0.79 -10.86 -7.73
CA PHE A 97 1.23 -11.84 -8.74
C PHE A 97 0.52 -13.18 -8.59
N VAL A 98 0.36 -13.70 -7.37
CA VAL A 98 -0.38 -14.94 -7.13
C VAL A 98 -1.88 -14.79 -7.47
N SER A 99 -2.42 -13.58 -7.35
CA SER A 99 -3.81 -13.29 -7.72
C SER A 99 -4.03 -13.06 -9.22
N GLY A 100 -2.95 -12.87 -10.00
CA GLY A 100 -3.03 -12.63 -11.44
C GLY A 100 -3.22 -13.92 -12.25
N ASP A 101 -2.72 -15.05 -11.75
CA ASP A 101 -2.82 -16.35 -12.45
C ASP A 101 -4.15 -17.08 -12.17
N GLU A 102 -4.78 -16.81 -11.04
CA GLU A 102 -6.11 -17.32 -10.67
C GLU A 102 -6.86 -16.18 -9.99
N ILE A 103 -8.10 -15.87 -10.40
CA ILE A 103 -8.90 -14.72 -9.95
C ILE A 103 -9.25 -14.87 -8.46
N MET A 104 -8.27 -14.65 -7.60
CA MET A 104 -8.40 -14.78 -6.15
C MET A 104 -8.89 -13.47 -5.57
N LEU A 105 -8.59 -12.30 -6.14
CA LEU A 105 -9.06 -11.01 -5.62
C LEU A 105 -10.21 -10.42 -6.44
N SER A 106 -11.15 -9.77 -5.77
CA SER A 106 -12.20 -9.03 -6.47
C SER A 106 -11.58 -7.83 -7.22
N PRO A 107 -11.83 -7.66 -8.53
CA PRO A 107 -11.34 -6.50 -9.28
C PRO A 107 -11.83 -5.18 -8.67
N TRP A 108 -13.00 -5.20 -8.04
CA TRP A 108 -13.51 -4.04 -7.30
C TRP A 108 -12.66 -3.66 -6.08
N ALA A 109 -12.22 -4.65 -5.30
CA ALA A 109 -11.35 -4.41 -4.14
C ALA A 109 -9.98 -3.85 -4.57
N LEU A 110 -9.43 -4.39 -5.67
CA LEU A 110 -8.19 -3.92 -6.30
C LEU A 110 -8.29 -2.46 -6.76
N PHE A 111 -9.39 -2.10 -7.44
CA PHE A 111 -9.63 -0.74 -7.91
C PHE A 111 -9.73 0.27 -6.76
N VAL A 112 -10.50 -0.06 -5.72
CA VAL A 112 -10.66 0.81 -4.54
C VAL A 112 -9.33 0.95 -3.80
N TYR A 113 -8.61 -0.15 -3.58
CA TYR A 113 -7.29 -0.14 -2.95
C TYR A 113 -6.30 0.72 -3.75
N GLY A 114 -6.18 0.48 -5.05
CA GLY A 114 -5.28 1.24 -5.94
C GLY A 114 -5.59 2.73 -5.95
N THR A 115 -6.86 3.12 -6.01
CA THR A 115 -7.28 4.53 -6.01
C THR A 115 -6.90 5.24 -4.72
N VAL A 116 -7.17 4.63 -3.56
CA VAL A 116 -6.83 5.24 -2.27
C VAL A 116 -5.32 5.31 -2.07
N TYR A 117 -4.59 4.25 -2.42
CA TYR A 117 -3.13 4.25 -2.32
C TYR A 117 -2.49 5.27 -3.27
N TYR A 118 -3.07 5.48 -4.46
CA TYR A 118 -2.63 6.51 -5.40
C TYR A 118 -2.80 7.92 -4.82
N VAL A 119 -3.97 8.23 -4.22
CA VAL A 119 -4.20 9.53 -3.56
C VAL A 119 -3.23 9.74 -2.39
N LEU A 120 -3.03 8.73 -1.54
CA LEU A 120 -2.06 8.79 -0.43
C LEU A 120 -0.64 9.01 -0.95
N THR A 121 -0.30 8.40 -2.08
CA THR A 121 1.01 8.50 -2.72
C THR A 121 1.26 9.92 -3.27
N ILE A 122 0.24 10.56 -3.87
CA ILE A 122 0.30 11.98 -4.27
C ILE A 122 0.49 12.89 -3.06
N LEU A 123 -0.28 12.66 -1.99
CA LEU A 123 -0.17 13.44 -0.74
C LEU A 123 1.22 13.28 -0.10
N ALA A 124 1.79 12.07 -0.16
CA ALA A 124 3.12 11.80 0.38
C ALA A 124 4.25 12.46 -0.44
N VAL A 125 4.11 12.60 -1.77
CA VAL A 125 5.09 13.31 -2.62
C VAL A 125 5.14 14.80 -2.32
N GLY A 126 4.01 15.39 -1.91
CA GLY A 126 3.97 16.79 -1.49
C GLY A 126 4.75 17.07 -0.19
N CYS A 127 4.99 16.05 0.63
CA CYS A 127 5.69 16.18 1.89
C CYS A 127 7.21 16.24 1.69
N THR A 128 7.90 17.10 2.44
CA THR A 128 9.39 17.20 2.44
C THR A 128 10.08 16.04 3.16
N ALA A 129 9.50 14.85 3.15
CA ALA A 129 10.04 13.67 3.81
C ALA A 129 10.97 12.90 2.86
N PRO A 130 12.16 12.45 3.30
CA PRO A 130 13.02 11.57 2.52
C PRO A 130 12.46 10.15 2.55
N THR A 131 11.33 9.93 1.90
CA THR A 131 10.67 8.61 1.84
C THR A 131 11.01 7.92 0.53
N GLY A 132 11.36 6.63 0.58
CA GLY A 132 11.48 5.77 -0.59
C GLY A 132 10.11 5.55 -1.24
N HIS A 133 9.78 6.41 -2.20
CA HIS A 133 8.50 6.42 -2.92
C HIS A 133 8.38 5.29 -3.95
N ASP A 134 9.47 4.60 -4.27
CA ASP A 134 9.51 3.59 -5.32
C ASP A 134 8.60 2.38 -5.00
N ALA A 135 8.50 2.00 -3.72
CA ALA A 135 7.65 0.89 -3.30
C ALA A 135 6.13 1.14 -3.52
N PRO A 136 5.53 2.25 -3.06
CA PRO A 136 4.11 2.50 -3.29
C PRO A 136 3.76 2.69 -4.78
N CYS A 137 4.64 3.30 -5.58
CA CYS A 137 4.43 3.41 -7.02
C CYS A 137 4.32 2.05 -7.71
N VAL A 138 5.22 1.11 -7.39
CA VAL A 138 5.19 -0.24 -7.97
C VAL A 138 3.89 -0.96 -7.64
N VAL A 139 3.37 -0.79 -6.42
CA VAL A 139 2.11 -1.39 -5.98
C VAL A 139 0.92 -0.88 -6.81
N VAL A 140 0.86 0.43 -7.08
CA VAL A 140 -0.18 1.02 -7.93
C VAL A 140 -0.08 0.50 -9.36
N CYS A 141 1.13 0.39 -9.90
CA CYS A 141 1.35 -0.17 -11.24
C CYS A 141 0.92 -1.64 -11.33
N CYS A 142 1.24 -2.47 -10.32
CA CYS A 142 0.78 -3.86 -10.26
C CYS A 142 -0.76 -3.95 -10.20
N ALA A 143 -1.40 -3.11 -9.38
CA ALA A 143 -2.86 -3.09 -9.28
C ALA A 143 -3.53 -2.70 -10.60
N LEU A 144 -3.01 -1.68 -11.30
CA LEU A 144 -3.50 -1.27 -12.62
C LEU A 144 -3.23 -2.32 -13.69
N GLY A 145 -2.08 -2.99 -13.66
CA GLY A 145 -1.74 -4.08 -14.58
C GLY A 145 -2.71 -5.26 -14.47
N VAL A 146 -3.04 -5.67 -13.24
CA VAL A 146 -4.02 -6.74 -12.99
C VAL A 146 -5.44 -6.33 -13.39
N LEU A 147 -5.79 -5.05 -13.31
CA LEU A 147 -7.12 -4.56 -13.73
C LEU A 147 -7.33 -4.51 -15.24
N VAL A 148 -6.25 -4.40 -16.02
CA VAL A 148 -6.29 -4.28 -17.49
C VAL A 148 -6.09 -5.63 -18.19
N ALA A 149 -5.40 -6.57 -17.54
CA ALA A 149 -5.17 -7.93 -18.04
C ALA A 149 -6.44 -8.78 -17.98
#